data_AF-A0A401KNW1-F1
#
_entry.id   AF-A0A401KNW1-F1
#
_cell.length_a   1.000
_cell.length_b   1.000
_cell.length_c   1.000
_cell.angle_alpha   90.00
_cell.angle_beta   90.00
_cell.angle_gamma   90.00
#
_symmetry.space_group_name_H-M   'P 1'
#
loop_
_entity.id
_entity.type
_entity.pdbx_description
1 polymer ?
#
loop_
_entity_poly.entity_id
_entity_poly.type
_entity_poly.pdbx_seq_one_letter_code
_entity_poly.pdbx_strand_id
1 'polypeptide(L)'
;MKSYINLAIIAVLFASLYGPVTRELKVLGAFRSASETTSSQSNPVHPIADTIHCEDLHYYQPAGQLFTACEDSIVPRFRWFPPLLNFDGPADTKGSIHVIDPQTLKSTRLTFENFSGPFITHGIDVTEDPERADAVYIFAVNHLANPDYHPGLKDIPRARSQVELFHHVLHSDTVRHVRSIRHPLMTTPNDIYAESPHSFYVTNDHRYRDGALRTVENILPAAKWSTVIHVQLDSLAAVPADTERKATVAFEHIWNANGLGHGSSREEVLLTSAAGGYMWRMRSQDDHTLSVVDEFAFDSTIDNPTYYQDPYATATDDASGYVQGGLLRGVDLEKTRTDPNGKDGVMVWYTRRKADTTPAEWETRLLFEDDGSRIRSASAALLVPLPDEQQQQKKARLFVTGFVSESMIAVDVAL
;
A
#
# COMPACT_ATOMS: atom_id res chain seq x y z
N MET A 1 3.17 42.31 -33.68
CA MET A 1 3.75 42.13 -32.33
C MET A 1 2.89 41.27 -31.40
N LYS A 2 1.61 41.60 -31.12
CA LYS A 2 0.75 40.78 -30.23
C LYS A 2 0.63 39.29 -30.63
N SER A 3 0.52 39.00 -31.93
CA SER A 3 0.44 37.62 -32.45
C SER A 3 1.71 36.80 -32.17
N TYR A 4 2.90 37.40 -32.33
CA TYR A 4 4.18 36.74 -32.03
C TYR A 4 4.40 36.53 -30.53
N ILE A 5 3.90 37.43 -29.68
CA ILE A 5 3.94 37.27 -28.22
C ILE A 5 3.04 36.11 -27.78
N ASN A 6 1.82 36.01 -28.32
CA ASN A 6 0.92 34.89 -28.01
C ASN A 6 1.49 33.55 -28.48
N LEU A 7 2.09 33.51 -29.68
CA LEU A 7 2.75 32.31 -30.19
C LEU A 7 3.95 31.91 -29.33
N ALA A 8 4.75 32.88 -28.87
CA ALA A 8 5.86 32.63 -27.96
C ALA A 8 5.38 32.10 -26.60
N ILE A 9 4.32 32.67 -26.03
CA ILE A 9 3.71 32.18 -24.79
C ILE A 9 3.22 30.73 -24.96
N ILE A 10 2.50 30.43 -26.04
CA ILE A 10 2.02 29.07 -26.32
C ILE A 10 3.19 28.10 -26.50
N ALA A 11 4.24 28.50 -27.23
CA ALA A 11 5.41 27.66 -27.43
C ALA A 11 6.14 27.36 -26.11
N VAL A 12 6.30 28.36 -25.24
CA VAL A 12 6.91 28.20 -23.91
C VAL A 12 6.03 27.32 -23.00
N LEU A 13 4.71 27.53 -23.00
CA LEU A 13 3.78 26.68 -22.24
C LEU A 13 3.82 25.23 -22.73
N PHE A 14 3.79 25.01 -24.04
CA PHE A 14 3.89 23.68 -24.60
C PHE A 14 5.22 23.01 -24.25
N ALA A 15 6.35 23.71 -24.43
CA ALA A 15 7.67 23.17 -24.11
C ALA A 15 7.84 22.84 -22.62
N SER A 16 7.25 23.63 -21.72
CA SER A 16 7.34 23.41 -20.26
C SER A 16 6.37 22.35 -19.74
N LEU A 17 5.20 22.19 -20.35
CA LEU A 17 4.19 21.23 -19.90
C LEU A 17 4.24 19.88 -20.60
N TYR A 18 4.85 19.79 -21.78
CA TYR A 18 4.89 18.54 -22.55
C TYR A 18 5.51 17.38 -21.76
N GLY A 19 6.71 17.57 -21.20
CA GLY A 19 7.39 16.54 -20.40
C GLY A 19 6.59 16.06 -19.19
N PRO A 20 6.17 16.96 -18.28
CA PRO A 20 5.33 16.59 -17.14
C PRO A 20 4.02 15.91 -17.54
N VAL A 21 3.27 16.46 -18.50
CA VAL A 21 1.98 15.89 -18.93
C VAL A 21 2.16 14.51 -19.57
N THR A 22 3.16 14.35 -20.43
CA THR A 22 3.45 13.04 -21.04
C THR A 22 3.86 11.99 -20.03
N ARG A 23 4.63 12.37 -19.01
CA ARG A 23 4.94 11.50 -17.87
C ARG A 23 3.67 11.08 -17.15
N GLU A 24 2.82 12.01 -16.75
CA GLU A 24 1.60 11.67 -16.02
C GLU A 24 0.65 10.78 -16.84
N LEU A 25 0.50 11.04 -18.14
CA LEU A 25 -0.28 10.16 -19.02
C LEU A 25 0.31 8.75 -19.13
N LYS A 26 1.64 8.61 -19.03
CA LYS A 26 2.34 7.32 -19.00
C LYS A 26 2.07 6.59 -17.68
N VAL A 27 2.24 7.27 -16.54
CA VAL A 27 1.97 6.76 -15.19
C VAL A 27 0.51 6.29 -15.07
N LEU A 28 -0.45 7.10 -15.51
CA LEU A 28 -1.87 6.75 -15.54
C LEU A 28 -2.22 5.65 -16.56
N GLY A 29 -1.27 5.23 -17.40
CA GLY A 29 -1.46 4.17 -18.39
C GLY A 29 -2.43 4.55 -19.51
N ALA A 30 -2.60 5.84 -19.80
CA ALA A 30 -3.61 6.33 -20.74
C ALA A 30 -3.51 5.67 -22.12
N PHE A 31 -2.28 5.35 -22.55
CA PHE A 31 -1.97 4.75 -23.85
C PHE A 31 -1.70 3.23 -23.80
N ARG A 32 -1.79 2.58 -22.63
CA ARG A 32 -1.62 1.13 -22.55
C ARG A 32 -2.89 0.44 -23.01
N SER A 33 -2.74 -0.65 -23.78
CA SER A 33 -3.83 -1.61 -23.98
C SER A 33 -3.75 -2.68 -22.90
N ALA A 34 -4.90 -3.16 -22.44
CA ALA A 34 -4.93 -4.35 -21.61
C ALA A 34 -4.42 -5.53 -22.47
N SER A 35 -3.23 -6.02 -22.17
CA SER A 35 -2.65 -7.18 -22.85
C SER A 35 -3.17 -8.46 -22.20
N GLU A 36 -3.48 -9.49 -22.98
CA GLU A 36 -3.62 -10.84 -22.43
C GLU A 36 -2.26 -11.28 -21.88
N THR A 37 -2.01 -11.00 -20.60
CA THR A 37 -0.89 -11.51 -19.81
C THR A 37 0.46 -11.42 -20.51
N THR A 38 1.21 -10.34 -20.29
CA THR A 38 2.65 -10.36 -20.58
C THR A 38 3.39 -11.12 -19.47
N SER A 39 2.96 -12.36 -19.19
CA SER A 39 3.75 -13.21 -18.32
C SER A 39 4.99 -13.60 -19.11
N SER A 40 6.13 -13.14 -18.64
CA SER A 40 7.42 -13.66 -19.09
C SER A 40 7.58 -15.16 -18.82
N GLN A 41 6.63 -15.84 -18.15
CA GLN A 41 6.66 -17.27 -17.86
C GLN A 41 5.27 -17.92 -17.88
N SER A 42 5.11 -19.03 -18.59
CA SER A 42 3.88 -19.83 -18.70
C SER A 42 3.39 -20.48 -17.38
N ASN A 43 3.77 -19.93 -16.22
CA ASN A 43 3.47 -20.49 -14.92
C ASN A 43 1.99 -20.29 -14.55
N PRO A 44 1.36 -21.29 -13.92
CA PRO A 44 -0.01 -21.17 -13.47
C PRO A 44 -0.17 -20.07 -12.41
N VAL A 45 -1.28 -19.34 -12.50
CA VAL A 45 -1.72 -18.38 -11.48
C VAL A 45 -2.65 -19.09 -10.52
N HIS A 46 -2.37 -19.00 -9.24
CA HIS A 46 -3.11 -19.68 -8.17
C HIS A 46 -3.89 -18.66 -7.35
N PRO A 47 -5.24 -18.60 -7.46
CA PRO A 47 -6.03 -17.76 -6.57
C PRO A 47 -5.96 -18.30 -5.13
N ILE A 48 -5.91 -17.40 -4.17
CA ILE A 48 -5.91 -17.72 -2.74
C ILE A 48 -7.33 -17.53 -2.25
N ALA A 49 -8.03 -18.62 -1.96
CA ALA A 49 -9.40 -18.54 -1.48
C ALA A 49 -9.48 -17.70 -0.20
N ASP A 50 -10.61 -17.02 -0.02
CA ASP A 50 -10.91 -16.28 1.20
C ASP A 50 -9.94 -15.12 1.47
N THR A 51 -9.74 -14.26 0.47
CA THR A 51 -8.88 -13.07 0.53
C THR A 51 -9.54 -11.89 -0.22
N ILE A 52 -10.76 -11.55 0.19
CA ILE A 52 -11.59 -10.57 -0.49
C ILE A 52 -11.11 -9.14 -0.14
N HIS A 53 -10.76 -8.37 -1.17
CA HIS A 53 -10.41 -6.95 -1.06
C HIS A 53 -9.31 -6.66 -0.02
N CYS A 54 -8.37 -7.59 0.10
CA CYS A 54 -7.18 -7.42 0.90
C CYS A 54 -6.31 -6.34 0.23
N GLU A 55 -6.23 -5.16 0.82
CA GLU A 55 -5.55 -4.05 0.15
C GLU A 55 -4.04 -4.08 0.36
N ASP A 56 -3.58 -4.57 1.51
CA ASP A 56 -2.18 -4.60 1.86
C ASP A 56 -1.71 -5.97 2.37
N LEU A 57 -0.40 -6.24 2.31
CA LEU A 57 0.18 -7.55 2.56
C LEU A 57 1.63 -7.46 3.05
N HIS A 58 1.93 -8.12 4.17
CA HIS A 58 3.27 -8.20 4.73
C HIS A 58 3.72 -9.63 4.96
N TYR A 59 5.00 -9.91 4.73
CA TYR A 59 5.61 -11.20 5.03
C TYR A 59 6.39 -11.13 6.33
N TYR A 60 5.89 -11.79 7.37
CA TYR A 60 6.58 -11.92 8.64
C TYR A 60 7.50 -13.15 8.60
N GLN A 61 8.73 -12.93 8.11
CA GLN A 61 9.73 -13.97 7.89
C GLN A 61 10.01 -14.87 9.11
N PRO A 62 10.07 -14.36 10.38
CA PRO A 62 10.34 -15.21 11.53
C PRO A 62 9.33 -16.36 11.73
N ALA A 63 8.05 -16.14 11.37
CA ALA A 63 7.01 -17.18 11.41
C ALA A 63 6.79 -17.88 10.06
N GLY A 64 7.34 -17.34 8.97
CA GLY A 64 7.08 -17.82 7.63
C GLY A 64 5.61 -17.62 7.19
N GLN A 65 4.94 -16.59 7.69
CA GLN A 65 3.52 -16.32 7.44
C GLN A 65 3.31 -14.96 6.79
N LEU A 66 2.31 -14.87 5.91
CA LEU A 66 1.83 -13.61 5.38
C LEU A 66 0.68 -13.09 6.24
N PHE A 67 0.64 -11.78 6.46
CA PHE A 67 -0.42 -11.08 7.18
C PHE A 67 -1.10 -10.09 6.24
N THR A 68 -2.42 -10.03 6.30
CA THR A 68 -3.24 -9.10 5.50
C THR A 68 -4.56 -8.78 6.22
N ALA A 69 -5.21 -7.68 5.87
CA ALA A 69 -6.55 -7.34 6.33
C ALA A 69 -7.52 -7.22 5.15
N CYS A 70 -8.61 -7.97 5.23
CA CYS A 70 -9.53 -8.19 4.13
C CYS A 70 -10.95 -7.83 4.54
N GLU A 71 -11.81 -7.55 3.56
CA GLU A 71 -13.24 -7.44 3.80
C GLU A 71 -13.87 -8.83 3.94
N ASP A 72 -14.93 -8.97 4.74
CA ASP A 72 -15.65 -10.24 4.83
C ASP A 72 -16.65 -10.44 3.68
N SER A 73 -16.91 -9.39 2.88
CA SER A 73 -17.87 -9.41 1.78
C SER A 73 -17.51 -8.40 0.67
N ILE A 74 -17.95 -8.68 -0.56
CA ILE A 74 -17.53 -7.94 -1.76
C ILE A 74 -18.23 -6.56 -1.86
N VAL A 75 -19.55 -6.57 -1.86
CA VAL A 75 -20.37 -5.40 -2.26
C VAL A 75 -20.12 -4.13 -1.43
N PRO A 76 -19.95 -4.19 -0.10
CA PRO A 76 -19.96 -2.96 0.69
C PRO A 76 -18.81 -1.99 0.42
N ARG A 77 -17.62 -2.48 0.02
CA ARG A 77 -16.47 -1.62 -0.30
C ARG A 77 -16.74 -0.66 -1.46
N PHE A 78 -17.55 -1.07 -2.43
CA PHE A 78 -17.98 -0.23 -3.56
C PHE A 78 -18.96 0.86 -3.14
N ARG A 79 -19.49 0.81 -1.92
CA ARG A 79 -20.40 1.80 -1.35
C ARG A 79 -19.70 2.68 -0.32
N TRP A 80 -18.97 2.08 0.61
CA TRP A 80 -18.23 2.78 1.64
C TRP A 80 -16.74 2.39 1.63
N PHE A 81 -15.92 3.31 1.14
CA PHE A 81 -14.46 3.25 1.20
C PHE A 81 -13.91 4.66 0.94
N PRO A 82 -13.68 5.46 1.99
CA PRO A 82 -13.23 6.85 1.88
C PRO A 82 -11.99 7.09 1.00
N PRO A 83 -10.97 6.21 0.95
CA PRO A 83 -9.82 6.40 0.05
C PRO A 83 -10.21 6.51 -1.43
N LEU A 84 -11.30 5.85 -1.85
CA LEU A 84 -11.87 5.93 -3.21
C LEU A 84 -13.07 6.88 -3.30
N LEU A 85 -13.30 7.75 -2.31
CA LEU A 85 -14.45 8.66 -2.28
C LEU A 85 -15.82 7.96 -2.37
N ASN A 86 -15.89 6.73 -1.87
CA ASN A 86 -17.11 5.98 -1.72
C ASN A 86 -17.70 6.27 -0.33
N PHE A 87 -18.86 6.93 -0.27
CA PHE A 87 -19.48 7.40 0.98
C PHE A 87 -20.99 7.05 1.08
N ASP A 88 -21.40 5.97 0.42
CA ASP A 88 -22.77 5.51 0.36
C ASP A 88 -23.06 4.38 1.37
N GLY A 89 -24.25 4.43 1.98
CA GLY A 89 -24.73 3.38 2.90
C GLY A 89 -24.17 3.47 4.32
N PRO A 90 -24.57 2.55 5.22
CA PRO A 90 -23.95 2.46 6.53
C PRO A 90 -22.52 1.90 6.40
N ALA A 91 -21.60 2.47 7.16
CA ALA A 91 -20.22 1.99 7.27
C ALA A 91 -20.07 0.98 8.42
N ASP A 92 -20.95 -0.02 8.45
CA ASP A 92 -21.05 -1.01 9.53
C ASP A 92 -20.54 -2.41 9.14
N THR A 93 -19.72 -2.46 8.09
CA THR A 93 -19.22 -3.70 7.49
C THR A 93 -18.14 -4.33 8.34
N LYS A 94 -17.95 -5.63 8.10
CA LYS A 94 -16.96 -6.45 8.80
C LYS A 94 -15.83 -6.78 7.82
N GLY A 95 -14.62 -6.67 8.33
CA GLY A 95 -13.43 -7.24 7.77
C GLY A 95 -12.76 -8.11 8.82
N SER A 96 -11.68 -8.75 8.42
CA SER A 96 -10.90 -9.64 9.27
C SER A 96 -9.41 -9.54 8.96
N ILE A 97 -8.59 -9.94 9.93
CA ILE A 97 -7.16 -10.15 9.72
C ILE A 97 -6.99 -11.60 9.29
N HIS A 98 -6.21 -11.81 8.24
CA HIS A 98 -5.89 -13.13 7.72
C HIS A 98 -4.41 -13.43 7.90
N VAL A 99 -4.14 -14.71 8.18
CA VAL A 99 -2.80 -15.29 8.11
C VAL A 99 -2.78 -16.31 7.00
N ILE A 100 -1.81 -16.19 6.09
CA ILE A 100 -1.68 -17.07 4.92
C ILE A 100 -0.36 -17.82 5.01
N ASP A 101 -0.44 -19.14 4.86
CA ASP A 101 0.74 -19.99 4.66
C ASP A 101 1.17 -19.89 3.18
N PRO A 102 2.37 -19.34 2.90
CA PRO A 102 2.82 -19.12 1.52
C PRO A 102 3.13 -20.42 0.76
N GLN A 103 3.32 -21.55 1.45
CA GLN A 103 3.57 -22.85 0.83
C GLN A 103 2.26 -23.51 0.40
N THR A 104 1.30 -23.57 1.32
CA THR A 104 0.01 -24.25 1.09
C THR A 104 -1.05 -23.35 0.46
N LEU A 105 -0.81 -22.03 0.41
CA LEU A 105 -1.75 -21.00 -0.05
C LEU A 105 -3.06 -21.00 0.75
N LYS A 106 -3.03 -21.49 1.99
CA LYS A 106 -4.19 -21.51 2.86
C LYS A 106 -4.31 -20.19 3.63
N SER A 107 -5.38 -19.47 3.37
CA SER A 107 -5.83 -18.32 4.15
C SER A 107 -6.59 -18.76 5.40
N THR A 108 -6.32 -18.11 6.54
CA THR A 108 -7.05 -18.32 7.81
C THR A 108 -7.49 -16.97 8.37
N ARG A 109 -8.80 -16.74 8.42
CA ARG A 109 -9.40 -15.61 9.16
C ARG A 109 -9.15 -15.79 10.65
N LEU A 110 -8.55 -14.78 11.29
CA LEU A 110 -8.37 -14.76 12.73
C LEU A 110 -9.66 -14.33 13.43
N THR A 111 -10.03 -15.04 14.48
CA THR A 111 -11.19 -14.71 15.31
C THR A 111 -10.85 -13.55 16.23
N PHE A 112 -11.63 -12.47 16.13
CA PHE A 112 -11.40 -11.28 16.95
C PHE A 112 -11.82 -11.48 18.41
N GLU A 113 -10.92 -11.15 19.32
CA GLU A 113 -11.21 -11.00 20.75
C GLU A 113 -11.27 -9.51 21.09
N ASN A 114 -12.22 -9.13 21.96
CA ASN A 114 -12.42 -7.74 22.40
C ASN A 114 -12.70 -6.71 21.30
N PHE A 115 -13.15 -7.15 20.12
CA PHE A 115 -13.57 -6.26 19.04
C PHE A 115 -14.85 -6.76 18.37
N SER A 116 -15.87 -5.91 18.38
CA SER A 116 -17.16 -6.20 17.74
C SER A 116 -17.66 -5.06 16.86
N GLY A 117 -16.82 -4.04 16.61
CA GLY A 117 -17.15 -2.87 15.80
C GLY A 117 -17.05 -3.15 14.30
N PRO A 118 -17.40 -2.17 13.45
CA PRO A 118 -17.07 -2.21 12.02
C PRO A 118 -15.56 -2.21 11.80
N PHE A 119 -15.10 -2.88 10.75
CA PHE A 119 -13.69 -2.94 10.38
C PHE A 119 -13.58 -2.87 8.87
N ILE A 120 -13.35 -1.66 8.34
CA ILE A 120 -13.21 -1.38 6.92
C ILE A 120 -11.73 -1.28 6.63
N THR A 121 -11.17 -2.33 6.03
CA THR A 121 -9.73 -2.59 6.02
C THR A 121 -9.00 -1.78 4.97
N HIS A 122 -7.72 -1.46 5.22
CA HIS A 122 -6.84 -0.77 4.27
C HIS A 122 -5.40 -1.21 4.58
N GLY A 123 -4.44 -0.28 4.68
CA GLY A 123 -3.06 -0.59 5.05
C GLY A 123 -2.91 -1.22 6.44
N ILE A 124 -1.92 -2.11 6.56
CA ILE A 124 -1.59 -2.78 7.82
C ILE A 124 -0.08 -2.86 8.01
N ASP A 125 0.39 -3.15 9.22
CA ASP A 125 1.76 -3.60 9.40
C ASP A 125 1.88 -4.52 10.63
N VAL A 126 2.95 -5.31 10.68
CA VAL A 126 3.21 -6.30 11.71
C VAL A 126 4.57 -6.04 12.34
N THR A 127 4.61 -5.98 13.67
CA THR A 127 5.85 -5.81 14.43
C THR A 127 5.94 -6.86 15.54
N GLU A 128 7.17 -7.22 15.90
CA GLU A 128 7.45 -8.22 16.94
C GLU A 128 6.92 -7.78 18.32
N ASP A 129 6.52 -8.74 19.15
CA ASP A 129 6.36 -8.52 20.58
C ASP A 129 7.73 -8.68 21.27
N PRO A 130 8.36 -7.61 21.79
CA PRO A 130 9.69 -7.69 22.39
C PRO A 130 9.73 -8.56 23.65
N GLU A 131 8.57 -8.78 24.29
CA GLU A 131 8.46 -9.60 25.50
C GLU A 131 8.07 -11.06 25.18
N ARG A 132 7.64 -11.34 23.94
CA ARG A 132 7.15 -12.66 23.51
C ARG A 132 7.52 -12.95 22.05
N ALA A 133 8.59 -13.72 21.85
CA ALA A 133 9.04 -14.13 20.52
C ALA A 133 8.01 -14.98 19.73
N ASP A 134 6.97 -15.51 20.37
CA ASP A 134 5.87 -16.25 19.75
C ASP A 134 4.64 -15.38 19.44
N ALA A 135 4.77 -14.06 19.51
CA ALA A 135 3.67 -13.12 19.31
C ALA A 135 4.09 -11.88 18.51
N VAL A 136 3.09 -11.24 17.93
CA VAL A 136 3.23 -10.01 17.15
C VAL A 136 2.15 -9.01 17.51
N TYR A 137 2.45 -7.75 17.29
CA TYR A 137 1.45 -6.69 17.22
C TYR A 137 1.13 -6.38 15.77
N ILE A 138 -0.16 -6.14 15.50
CA ILE A 138 -0.66 -5.84 14.16
C ILE A 138 -1.37 -4.49 14.23
N PHE A 139 -0.90 -3.54 13.44
CA PHE A 139 -1.55 -2.25 13.24
C PHE A 139 -2.38 -2.32 11.97
N ALA A 140 -3.60 -1.79 11.99
CA ALA A 140 -4.46 -1.79 10.82
C ALA A 140 -5.27 -0.49 10.70
N VAL A 141 -5.29 0.10 9.52
CA VAL A 141 -6.16 1.25 9.22
C VAL A 141 -7.61 0.78 9.13
N ASN A 142 -8.52 1.52 9.78
CA ASN A 142 -9.95 1.26 9.81
C ASN A 142 -10.75 2.51 9.44
N HIS A 143 -11.53 2.43 8.35
CA HIS A 143 -12.27 3.56 7.77
C HIS A 143 -13.72 3.67 8.23
N LEU A 144 -13.93 4.02 9.49
CA LEU A 144 -15.25 4.17 10.09
C LEU A 144 -16.05 5.37 9.55
N ALA A 145 -17.39 5.27 9.54
CA ALA A 145 -18.25 6.45 9.47
C ALA A 145 -18.09 7.33 10.71
N ASN A 146 -18.25 8.63 10.52
CA ASN A 146 -18.33 9.57 11.61
C ASN A 146 -19.78 9.62 12.14
N PRO A 147 -20.06 9.16 13.37
CA PRO A 147 -21.41 9.17 13.93
C PRO A 147 -21.98 10.59 14.12
N ASP A 148 -21.12 11.61 14.20
CA ASP A 148 -21.53 13.00 14.37
C ASP A 148 -21.86 13.68 13.03
N TYR A 149 -21.59 13.01 11.90
CA TYR A 149 -21.87 13.56 10.58
C TYR A 149 -23.35 13.45 10.21
N HIS A 150 -23.90 14.54 9.68
CA HIS A 150 -25.21 14.59 9.06
C HIS A 150 -25.14 15.40 7.75
N PRO A 151 -25.92 15.02 6.71
CA PRO A 151 -25.96 15.78 5.46
C PRO A 151 -26.23 17.27 5.71
N GLY A 152 -25.36 18.13 5.18
CA GLY A 152 -25.45 19.59 5.32
C GLY A 152 -24.50 20.19 6.36
N LEU A 153 -23.88 19.39 7.23
CA LEU A 153 -22.79 19.84 8.10
C LEU A 153 -21.49 19.96 7.28
N LYS A 154 -20.82 21.10 7.39
CA LYS A 154 -19.59 21.40 6.60
C LYS A 154 -18.29 21.08 7.34
N ASP A 155 -18.32 21.12 8.67
CA ASP A 155 -17.11 21.02 9.50
C ASP A 155 -16.90 19.63 10.13
N ILE A 156 -17.86 18.73 9.93
CA ILE A 156 -17.78 17.35 10.40
C ILE A 156 -17.47 16.45 9.20
N PRO A 157 -16.34 15.73 9.17
CA PRO A 157 -16.02 14.85 8.05
C PRO A 157 -16.92 13.61 8.06
N ARG A 158 -17.24 13.09 6.87
CA ARG A 158 -18.05 11.87 6.70
C ARG A 158 -17.42 10.64 7.34
N ALA A 159 -16.10 10.50 7.21
CA ALA A 159 -15.33 9.42 7.78
C ALA A 159 -14.56 9.87 9.02
N ARG A 160 -14.37 8.93 9.94
CA ARG A 160 -13.57 9.07 11.16
C ARG A 160 -12.59 7.91 11.23
N SER A 161 -11.73 7.85 10.22
CA SER A 161 -10.69 6.83 10.08
C SER A 161 -9.76 6.81 11.29
N GLN A 162 -9.27 5.62 11.63
CA GLN A 162 -8.40 5.39 12.77
C GLN A 162 -7.47 4.21 12.53
N VAL A 163 -6.54 3.98 13.45
CA VAL A 163 -5.70 2.78 13.47
C VAL A 163 -6.16 1.88 14.61
N GLU A 164 -6.30 0.60 14.33
CA GLU A 164 -6.57 -0.44 15.32
C GLU A 164 -5.28 -1.19 15.62
N LEU A 165 -4.96 -1.34 16.91
CA LEU A 165 -3.85 -2.16 17.37
C LEU A 165 -4.38 -3.49 17.88
N PHE A 166 -3.80 -4.57 17.39
CA PHE A 166 -4.10 -5.94 17.78
C PHE A 166 -2.83 -6.65 18.27
N HIS A 167 -3.03 -7.75 19.00
CA HIS A 167 -1.99 -8.66 19.47
C HIS A 167 -2.36 -10.08 19.07
N HIS A 168 -1.44 -10.79 18.43
CA HIS A 168 -1.65 -12.13 17.92
C HIS A 168 -0.54 -13.06 18.39
N VAL A 169 -0.92 -14.21 18.95
CA VAL A 169 0.03 -15.30 19.21
C VAL A 169 0.15 -16.11 17.92
N LEU A 170 1.36 -16.23 17.39
CA LEU A 170 1.63 -16.89 16.13
C LEU A 170 1.06 -18.32 16.12
N HIS A 171 0.51 -18.72 14.99
CA HIS A 171 -0.16 -20.02 14.78
C HIS A 171 -1.41 -20.29 15.64
N SER A 172 -1.91 -19.31 16.40
CA SER A 172 -3.26 -19.38 16.96
C SER A 172 -4.33 -18.99 15.93
N ASP A 173 -5.59 -19.23 16.26
CA ASP A 173 -6.76 -18.89 15.44
C ASP A 173 -7.45 -17.59 15.87
N THR A 174 -6.85 -16.85 16.82
CA THR A 174 -7.41 -15.64 17.42
C THR A 174 -6.50 -14.45 17.27
N VAL A 175 -7.08 -13.26 17.32
CA VAL A 175 -6.34 -12.00 17.43
C VAL A 175 -7.09 -11.07 18.36
N ARG A 176 -6.37 -10.56 19.36
CA ARG A 176 -6.96 -9.75 20.42
C ARG A 176 -6.79 -8.28 20.09
N HIS A 177 -7.88 -7.55 20.05
CA HIS A 177 -7.82 -6.09 19.98
C HIS A 177 -7.25 -5.53 21.29
N VAL A 178 -6.29 -4.63 21.12
CA VAL A 178 -5.58 -3.96 22.20
C VAL A 178 -6.22 -2.60 22.44
N ARG A 179 -6.29 -1.78 21.39
CA ARG A 179 -6.87 -0.44 21.44
C ARG A 179 -7.03 0.17 20.05
N SER A 180 -7.90 1.17 19.97
CA SER A 180 -7.98 2.08 18.83
C SER A 180 -7.12 3.32 19.06
N ILE A 181 -6.60 3.90 17.99
CA ILE A 181 -5.69 5.05 18.01
C ILE A 181 -6.21 6.11 17.04
N ARG A 182 -6.42 7.33 17.52
CA ARG A 182 -6.80 8.50 16.73
C ARG A 182 -5.97 9.71 17.14
N HIS A 183 -5.63 10.55 16.17
CA HIS A 183 -4.91 11.79 16.41
C HIS A 183 -5.33 12.86 15.40
N PRO A 184 -5.42 14.16 15.78
CA PRO A 184 -5.80 15.23 14.85
C PRO A 184 -4.90 15.38 13.61
N LEU A 185 -3.63 14.98 13.71
CA LEU A 185 -2.71 14.94 12.57
C LEU A 185 -2.96 13.76 11.63
N MET A 186 -3.64 12.71 12.08
CA MET A 186 -3.99 11.55 11.27
C MET A 186 -5.38 11.76 10.65
N THR A 187 -5.41 12.37 9.48
CA THR A 187 -6.63 12.88 8.85
C THR A 187 -7.22 11.97 7.79
N THR A 188 -6.36 11.33 6.99
CA THR A 188 -6.72 10.36 5.94
C THR A 188 -5.69 9.22 5.95
N PRO A 189 -5.57 8.47 7.07
CA PRO A 189 -4.61 7.39 7.19
C PRO A 189 -4.76 6.42 6.02
N ASN A 190 -3.67 6.08 5.38
CA ASN A 190 -3.65 5.17 4.25
C ASN A 190 -2.89 3.89 4.62
N ASP A 191 -1.61 4.01 4.95
CA ASP A 191 -0.78 2.86 5.30
C ASP A 191 0.15 3.15 6.50
N ILE A 192 0.75 2.08 7.05
CA ILE A 192 1.44 2.06 8.34
C ILE A 192 2.85 1.50 8.19
N TYR A 193 3.79 2.05 8.96
CA TYR A 193 5.07 1.40 9.28
C TYR A 193 5.19 1.29 10.80
N ALA A 194 5.19 0.09 11.33
CA ALA A 194 5.30 -0.23 12.75
C ALA A 194 6.77 -0.44 13.14
N GLU A 195 7.39 0.61 13.68
CA GLU A 195 8.77 0.56 14.19
C GLU A 195 8.87 -0.30 15.47
N SER A 196 7.82 -0.26 16.28
CA SER A 196 7.64 -1.08 17.49
C SER A 196 6.15 -1.09 17.90
N PRO A 197 5.75 -1.87 18.92
CA PRO A 197 4.39 -1.82 19.45
C PRO A 197 3.95 -0.43 19.95
N HIS A 198 4.91 0.46 20.22
CA HIS A 198 4.67 1.80 20.76
C HIS A 198 4.95 2.93 19.77
N SER A 199 5.50 2.66 18.60
CA SER A 199 5.98 3.69 17.67
C SER A 199 5.67 3.27 16.25
N PHE A 200 4.96 4.12 15.51
CA PHE A 200 4.64 3.85 14.12
C PHE A 200 4.55 5.14 13.28
N TYR A 201 4.75 4.99 11.99
CA TYR A 201 4.43 6.02 10.99
C TYR A 201 3.11 5.69 10.32
N VAL A 202 2.40 6.72 9.91
CA VAL A 202 1.17 6.61 9.12
C VAL A 202 1.15 7.67 8.04
N THR A 203 0.81 7.27 6.81
CA THR A 203 0.62 8.22 5.71
C THR A 203 -0.77 8.84 5.79
N ASN A 204 -0.85 10.16 5.62
CA ASN A 204 -2.07 10.81 5.17
C ASN A 204 -1.98 10.97 3.67
N ASP A 205 -2.81 10.23 2.95
CA ASP A 205 -2.80 10.26 1.50
C ASP A 205 -3.21 11.61 0.92
N HIS A 206 -3.98 12.41 1.66
CA HIS A 206 -4.61 13.63 1.18
C HIS A 206 -4.81 14.66 2.29
N ARG A 207 -4.93 15.93 1.87
CA ARG A 207 -5.22 17.04 2.80
C ARG A 207 -6.72 17.26 2.95
N TYR A 208 -7.45 17.22 1.84
CA TYR A 208 -8.91 17.20 1.83
C TYR A 208 -9.43 15.78 2.06
N ARG A 209 -10.64 15.65 2.61
CA ARG A 209 -11.25 14.33 2.91
C ARG A 209 -12.29 13.92 1.87
N ASP A 210 -12.93 14.89 1.24
CA ASP A 210 -13.93 14.71 0.20
C ASP A 210 -14.03 15.97 -0.70
N GLY A 211 -14.97 15.94 -1.65
CA GLY A 211 -15.32 17.10 -2.48
C GLY A 211 -14.32 17.40 -3.61
N ALA A 212 -14.52 18.53 -4.28
CA ALA A 212 -13.79 18.85 -5.51
C ALA A 212 -12.28 19.04 -5.31
N LEU A 213 -11.85 19.58 -4.17
CA LEU A 213 -10.43 19.76 -3.90
C LEU A 213 -9.71 18.43 -3.68
N ARG A 214 -10.39 17.44 -3.12
CA ARG A 214 -9.89 16.05 -3.04
C ARG A 214 -9.68 15.44 -4.43
N THR A 215 -10.59 15.71 -5.37
CA THR A 215 -10.41 15.29 -6.78
C THR A 215 -9.25 16.02 -7.46
N VAL A 216 -9.05 17.31 -7.16
CA VAL A 216 -7.89 18.07 -7.67
C VAL A 216 -6.58 17.49 -7.16
N GLU A 217 -6.50 17.10 -5.88
CA GLU A 217 -5.33 16.42 -5.33
C GLU A 217 -5.00 15.14 -6.11
N ASN A 218 -5.98 14.34 -6.53
CA ASN A 218 -5.72 13.09 -7.27
C ASN A 218 -5.08 13.29 -8.65
N ILE A 219 -5.22 14.47 -9.28
CA ILE A 219 -4.83 14.68 -10.69
C ILE A 219 -3.71 15.70 -10.88
N LEU A 220 -3.41 16.51 -9.86
CA LEU A 220 -2.47 17.62 -9.97
C LEU A 220 -1.16 17.27 -9.25
N PRO A 221 -0.05 16.96 -9.96
CA PRO A 221 1.24 16.64 -9.33
C PRO A 221 1.82 17.73 -8.42
N ALA A 222 1.36 18.98 -8.60
CA ALA A 222 1.75 20.10 -7.75
C ALA A 222 1.02 20.12 -6.39
N ALA A 223 -0.02 19.31 -6.19
CA ALA A 223 -0.78 19.19 -4.94
C ALA A 223 -0.02 18.32 -3.92
N LYS A 224 1.20 18.74 -3.60
CA LYS A 224 2.11 18.10 -2.64
C LYS A 224 1.70 18.41 -1.20
N TRP A 225 0.49 17.98 -0.82
CA TRP A 225 -0.14 18.33 0.47
C TRP A 225 -0.29 17.14 1.42
N SER A 226 0.08 15.95 0.97
CA SER A 226 0.11 14.72 1.77
C SER A 226 1.25 14.76 2.78
N THR A 227 1.13 13.98 3.85
CA THR A 227 2.09 13.96 4.97
C THR A 227 2.33 12.54 5.48
N VAL A 228 3.47 12.32 6.11
CA VAL A 228 3.72 11.15 6.96
C VAL A 228 3.76 11.64 8.40
N ILE A 229 3.02 10.99 9.27
CA ILE A 229 2.94 11.32 10.70
C ILE A 229 3.61 10.21 11.48
N HIS A 230 4.51 10.58 12.39
CA HIS A 230 5.01 9.68 13.43
C HIS A 230 4.08 9.75 14.64
N VAL A 231 3.75 8.61 15.23
CA VAL A 231 2.90 8.48 16.41
C VAL A 231 3.62 7.65 17.46
N GLN A 232 3.73 8.19 18.67
CA GLN A 232 4.27 7.51 19.84
C GLN A 232 3.15 7.24 20.85
N LEU A 233 2.96 5.98 21.19
CA LEU A 233 2.02 5.52 22.21
C LEU A 233 2.68 5.53 23.59
N ASP A 234 2.04 6.20 24.55
CA ASP A 234 2.51 6.20 25.94
C ASP A 234 2.27 4.86 26.64
N SER A 235 1.28 4.08 26.17
CA SER A 235 0.89 2.79 26.76
C SER A 235 0.12 1.93 25.76
N LEU A 236 0.24 0.61 25.89
CA LEU A 236 -0.59 -0.37 25.17
C LEU A 236 -1.89 -0.70 25.93
N ALA A 237 -2.13 -0.08 27.09
CA ALA A 237 -3.37 -0.28 27.82
C ALA A 237 -4.58 0.19 26.99
N ALA A 238 -5.71 -0.49 27.16
CA ALA A 238 -6.97 -0.06 26.57
C ALA A 238 -7.39 1.30 27.16
N VAL A 239 -7.34 2.32 26.32
CA VAL A 239 -7.76 3.70 26.65
C VAL A 239 -8.60 4.26 25.47
N PRO A 240 -9.34 5.37 25.66
CA PRO A 240 -10.10 5.97 24.57
C PRO A 240 -9.22 6.29 23.35
N ALA A 241 -9.77 6.17 22.15
CA ALA A 241 -8.98 6.31 20.91
C ALA A 241 -8.30 7.68 20.75
N ASP A 242 -8.94 8.75 21.23
CA ASP A 242 -8.43 10.13 21.15
C ASP A 242 -7.49 10.48 22.32
N THR A 243 -6.95 9.48 23.03
CA THR A 243 -6.04 9.70 24.17
C THR A 243 -4.68 10.22 23.70
N GLU A 244 -4.26 9.90 22.47
CA GLU A 244 -2.85 10.09 22.11
C GLU A 244 -2.53 11.57 21.96
N ARG A 245 -1.33 11.93 22.41
CA ARG A 245 -0.85 13.31 22.46
C ARG A 245 0.45 13.52 21.70
N LYS A 246 1.22 12.44 21.47
CA LYS A 246 2.54 12.49 20.85
C LYS A 246 2.44 12.02 19.41
N ALA A 247 2.22 12.96 18.52
CA ALA A 247 2.41 12.75 17.10
C ALA A 247 3.02 13.98 16.45
N THR A 248 3.88 13.76 15.47
CA THR A 248 4.63 14.81 14.75
C THR A 248 4.60 14.52 13.25
N VAL A 249 4.78 15.56 12.43
CA VAL A 249 4.96 15.39 10.99
C VAL A 249 6.39 14.88 10.77
N ALA A 250 6.53 13.66 10.28
CA ALA A 250 7.81 13.02 9.98
C ALA A 250 8.32 13.33 8.57
N PHE A 251 7.39 13.54 7.64
CA PHE A 251 7.68 13.95 6.26
C PHE A 251 6.48 14.68 5.65
N GLU A 252 6.72 15.62 4.74
CA GLU A 252 5.67 16.40 4.09
C GLU A 252 6.09 16.87 2.70
N HIS A 253 5.21 17.63 2.04
CA HIS A 253 5.42 18.12 0.67
C HIS A 253 5.57 17.00 -0.37
N ILE A 254 4.77 15.96 -0.19
CA ILE A 254 4.64 14.81 -1.08
C ILE A 254 3.25 14.79 -1.70
N TRP A 255 3.16 14.37 -2.96
CA TRP A 255 1.90 14.18 -3.65
C TRP A 255 1.42 12.74 -3.44
N ASN A 256 0.21 12.58 -2.91
CA ASN A 256 -0.45 11.29 -2.71
C ASN A 256 0.44 10.24 -2.02
N ALA A 257 0.94 10.59 -0.82
CA ALA A 257 1.68 9.67 0.04
C ALA A 257 0.81 8.46 0.38
N ASN A 258 1.17 7.28 -0.10
CA ASN A 258 0.31 6.10 -0.03
C ASN A 258 0.98 5.03 0.83
N GLY A 259 1.44 3.94 0.24
CA GLY A 259 2.08 2.85 0.95
C GLY A 259 3.34 3.21 1.73
N LEU A 260 3.51 2.50 2.85
CA LEU A 260 4.70 2.42 3.65
C LEU A 260 5.19 0.96 3.69
N GLY A 261 6.48 0.74 3.92
CA GLY A 261 6.98 -0.63 4.01
C GLY A 261 8.38 -0.73 4.58
N HIS A 262 8.77 -1.95 4.94
CA HIS A 262 10.11 -2.25 5.44
C HIS A 262 11.08 -2.46 4.29
N GLY A 263 12.25 -1.83 4.40
CA GLY A 263 13.34 -2.03 3.47
C GLY A 263 14.31 -3.14 3.87
N SER A 264 15.54 -3.00 3.40
CA SER A 264 16.63 -3.95 3.63
C SER A 264 17.19 -3.96 5.07
N SER A 265 16.85 -2.97 5.89
CA SER A 265 17.24 -2.88 7.30
C SER A 265 16.11 -2.30 8.14
N ARG A 266 16.24 -2.41 9.47
CA ARG A 266 15.27 -1.90 10.44
C ARG A 266 15.09 -0.37 10.37
N GLU A 267 16.08 0.36 9.87
CA GLU A 267 16.06 1.81 9.75
C GLU A 267 15.58 2.31 8.38
N GLU A 268 15.39 1.39 7.43
CA GLU A 268 14.95 1.70 6.08
C GLU A 268 13.42 1.66 5.97
N VAL A 269 12.84 2.83 5.74
CA VAL A 269 11.40 3.01 5.51
C VAL A 269 11.17 3.23 4.03
N LEU A 270 10.30 2.45 3.42
CA LEU A 270 9.82 2.67 2.06
C LEU A 270 8.59 3.58 2.11
N LEU A 271 8.51 4.53 1.19
CA LEU A 271 7.35 5.41 1.02
C LEU A 271 7.00 5.50 -0.44
N THR A 272 5.72 5.46 -0.78
CA THR A 272 5.27 5.65 -2.17
C THR A 272 4.41 6.89 -2.36
N SER A 273 4.46 7.41 -3.58
CA SER A 273 3.50 8.34 -4.15
C SER A 273 2.73 7.56 -5.19
N ALA A 274 1.53 7.10 -4.85
CA ALA A 274 0.81 6.15 -5.69
C ALA A 274 0.43 6.74 -7.06
N ALA A 275 -0.29 7.88 -7.05
CA ALA A 275 -0.66 8.60 -8.27
C ALA A 275 0.56 9.09 -9.06
N GLY A 276 1.63 9.47 -8.37
CA GLY A 276 2.85 9.96 -9.02
C GLY A 276 3.77 8.88 -9.57
N GLY A 277 3.62 7.59 -9.21
CA GLY A 277 4.51 6.52 -9.67
C GLY A 277 5.93 6.68 -9.15
N TYR A 278 6.11 7.01 -7.86
CA TYR A 278 7.41 7.12 -7.21
C TYR A 278 7.48 6.31 -5.94
N MET A 279 8.62 5.67 -5.69
CA MET A 279 9.00 5.12 -4.39
C MET A 279 10.25 5.81 -3.90
N TRP A 280 10.32 6.09 -2.60
CA TRP A 280 11.53 6.53 -1.92
C TRP A 280 12.00 5.47 -0.94
N ARG A 281 13.31 5.24 -0.92
CA ARG A 281 13.97 4.68 0.26
C ARG A 281 14.26 5.83 1.19
N MET A 282 13.79 5.71 2.42
CA MET A 282 13.97 6.72 3.45
C MET A 282 14.71 6.13 4.63
N ARG A 283 15.27 7.02 5.44
CA ARG A 283 15.91 6.67 6.71
C ARG A 283 15.26 7.46 7.84
N SER A 284 14.83 6.74 8.87
CA SER A 284 14.42 7.34 10.14
C SER A 284 15.60 7.99 10.85
N GLN A 285 15.40 9.21 11.35
CA GLN A 285 16.36 9.96 12.15
C GLN A 285 16.05 9.81 13.65
N ASP A 286 16.98 10.24 14.51
CA ASP A 286 16.81 10.18 15.98
C ASP A 286 15.59 10.95 16.50
N ASP A 287 15.11 11.96 15.76
CA ASP A 287 13.90 12.74 16.07
C ASP A 287 12.64 12.20 15.37
N HIS A 288 12.74 11.00 14.80
CA HIS A 288 11.72 10.32 14.02
C HIS A 288 11.34 11.01 12.69
N THR A 289 12.05 12.05 12.25
CA THR A 289 11.86 12.57 10.88
C THR A 289 12.40 11.57 9.85
N LEU A 290 11.86 11.62 8.62
CA LEU A 290 12.31 10.77 7.53
C LEU A 290 13.14 11.58 6.51
N SER A 291 14.32 11.07 6.17
CA SER A 291 15.16 11.64 5.12
C SER A 291 15.21 10.74 3.90
N VAL A 292 15.07 11.31 2.70
CA VAL A 292 15.22 10.57 1.43
C VAL A 292 16.66 10.11 1.23
N VAL A 293 16.83 8.82 0.90
CA VAL A 293 18.10 8.21 0.52
C VAL A 293 18.17 8.03 -1.00
N ASP A 294 17.17 7.37 -1.57
CA ASP A 294 17.02 7.16 -3.02
C ASP A 294 15.58 7.43 -3.47
N GLU A 295 15.42 7.76 -4.75
CA GLU A 295 14.13 7.93 -5.43
C GLU A 295 14.08 7.01 -6.66
N PHE A 296 12.97 6.31 -6.82
CA PHE A 296 12.69 5.41 -7.93
C PHE A 296 11.43 5.85 -8.65
N ALA A 297 11.54 6.11 -9.94
CA ALA A 297 10.40 6.42 -10.80
C ALA A 297 9.92 5.16 -11.52
N PHE A 298 8.60 4.98 -11.56
CA PHE A 298 7.94 3.90 -12.25
C PHE A 298 7.08 4.45 -13.37
N ASP A 299 6.89 3.63 -14.39
CA ASP A 299 6.09 4.03 -15.53
C ASP A 299 4.59 3.88 -15.30
N SER A 300 4.13 3.31 -14.19
CA SER A 300 2.71 3.18 -13.80
C SER A 300 2.43 3.89 -12.47
N THR A 301 1.16 4.00 -12.08
CA THR A 301 0.86 4.15 -10.66
C THR A 301 1.44 2.95 -9.91
N ILE A 302 1.86 3.17 -8.68
CA ILE A 302 2.28 2.12 -7.75
C ILE A 302 1.49 2.28 -6.47
N ASP A 303 1.67 1.40 -5.49
CA ASP A 303 0.88 1.44 -4.25
C ASP A 303 1.74 0.97 -3.06
N ASN A 304 1.42 -0.11 -2.35
CA ASN A 304 2.13 -0.54 -1.14
C ASN A 304 3.47 -1.23 -1.47
N PRO A 305 4.60 -0.69 -0.97
CA PRO A 305 5.94 -1.19 -1.26
C PRO A 305 6.33 -2.39 -0.39
N THR A 306 7.03 -3.37 -0.96
CA THR A 306 7.68 -4.41 -0.15
C THR A 306 9.13 -4.62 -0.55
N TYR A 307 9.92 -5.21 0.35
CA TYR A 307 11.29 -5.62 0.09
C TYR A 307 11.41 -7.15 0.13
N TYR A 308 12.02 -7.70 -0.90
CA TYR A 308 12.43 -9.08 -0.97
C TYR A 308 13.90 -9.21 -0.61
N GLN A 309 14.18 -10.03 0.39
CA GLN A 309 15.54 -10.45 0.74
C GLN A 309 15.83 -11.81 0.12
N ASP A 310 16.88 -11.89 -0.69
CA ASP A 310 17.33 -13.14 -1.29
C ASP A 310 18.14 -13.96 -0.27
N PRO A 311 17.62 -15.10 0.23
CA PRO A 311 18.34 -15.92 1.20
C PRO A 311 19.53 -16.67 0.58
N TYR A 312 19.65 -16.67 -0.75
CA TYR A 312 20.72 -17.32 -1.51
C TYR A 312 21.68 -16.30 -2.15
N ALA A 313 21.66 -15.05 -1.67
CA ALA A 313 22.52 -14.00 -2.19
C ALA A 313 24.01 -14.34 -2.04
N THR A 314 24.77 -14.01 -3.08
CA THR A 314 26.23 -14.03 -3.10
C THR A 314 26.74 -12.66 -3.54
N ALA A 315 28.04 -12.40 -3.39
CA ALA A 315 28.62 -11.10 -3.76
C ALA A 315 28.38 -10.70 -5.24
N THR A 316 28.29 -11.68 -6.14
CA THR A 316 28.13 -11.47 -7.59
C THR A 316 26.72 -11.76 -8.09
N ASP A 317 25.84 -12.29 -7.24
CA ASP A 317 24.48 -12.66 -7.57
C ASP A 317 23.61 -12.47 -6.33
N ASP A 318 22.95 -11.32 -6.26
CA ASP A 318 22.01 -10.92 -5.21
C ASP A 318 20.69 -10.51 -5.88
N ALA A 319 19.64 -11.28 -5.63
CA ALA A 319 18.30 -10.99 -6.12
C ALA A 319 17.46 -10.24 -5.09
N SER A 320 18.05 -9.61 -4.07
CA SER A 320 17.29 -8.77 -3.15
C SER A 320 16.85 -7.48 -3.84
N GLY A 321 15.62 -7.03 -3.57
CA GLY A 321 15.07 -5.86 -4.24
C GLY A 321 13.67 -5.48 -3.81
N TYR A 322 13.22 -4.33 -4.30
CA TYR A 322 11.92 -3.76 -4.00
C TYR A 322 10.87 -4.26 -4.99
N VAL A 323 9.68 -4.56 -4.48
CA VAL A 323 8.54 -5.04 -5.27
C VAL A 323 7.39 -4.04 -5.13
N GLN A 324 6.77 -3.70 -6.26
CA GLN A 324 5.74 -2.66 -6.31
C GLN A 324 4.54 -3.11 -7.15
N GLY A 325 3.39 -3.25 -6.50
CA GLY A 325 2.11 -3.42 -7.18
C GLY A 325 1.58 -2.09 -7.71
N GLY A 326 0.79 -2.12 -8.79
CA GLY A 326 0.18 -0.93 -9.35
C GLY A 326 -0.79 -1.22 -10.48
N LEU A 327 -1.37 -0.15 -11.04
CA LEU A 327 -2.43 -0.25 -12.05
C LEU A 327 -1.84 -0.19 -13.46
N LEU A 328 -2.29 -1.12 -14.32
CA LEU A 328 -2.01 -1.07 -15.74
C LEU A 328 -2.59 0.19 -16.38
N ARG A 329 -3.82 0.54 -16.00
CA ARG A 329 -4.57 1.70 -16.50
C ARG A 329 -5.24 2.46 -15.35
N GLY A 330 -4.44 3.19 -14.56
CA GLY A 330 -4.97 4.04 -13.48
C GLY A 330 -5.99 5.09 -13.95
N VAL A 331 -5.95 5.49 -15.22
CA VAL A 331 -6.93 6.40 -15.84
C VAL A 331 -8.39 5.90 -15.77
N ASP A 332 -8.61 4.59 -15.65
CA ASP A 332 -9.96 4.01 -15.63
C ASP A 332 -10.55 3.90 -14.21
N LEU A 333 -9.74 4.09 -13.16
CA LEU A 333 -10.12 3.89 -11.76
C LEU A 333 -11.35 4.70 -11.34
N GLU A 334 -11.46 5.97 -11.78
CA GLU A 334 -12.62 6.80 -11.43
C GLU A 334 -13.94 6.22 -11.94
N LYS A 335 -13.91 5.43 -13.02
CA LYS A 335 -15.11 4.78 -13.57
C LYS A 335 -15.40 3.45 -12.88
N THR A 336 -14.35 2.73 -12.46
CA THR A 336 -14.46 1.36 -11.93
C THR A 336 -14.57 1.29 -10.41
N ARG A 337 -14.20 2.35 -9.68
CA ARG A 337 -14.16 2.39 -8.20
C ARG A 337 -15.48 2.08 -7.48
N THR A 338 -16.61 2.22 -8.17
CA THR A 338 -17.96 1.87 -7.66
C THR A 338 -18.58 0.68 -8.40
N ASP A 339 -17.86 0.08 -9.36
CA ASP A 339 -18.35 -1.05 -10.16
C ASP A 339 -17.75 -2.38 -9.67
N PRO A 340 -18.56 -3.23 -9.00
CA PRO A 340 -18.10 -4.55 -8.57
C PRO A 340 -17.67 -5.44 -9.73
N ASN A 341 -18.17 -5.20 -10.95
CA ASN A 341 -17.81 -5.96 -12.15
C ASN A 341 -16.78 -5.26 -13.04
N GLY A 342 -16.16 -4.19 -12.55
CA GLY A 342 -15.11 -3.47 -13.28
C GLY A 342 -13.93 -4.38 -13.63
N LYS A 343 -13.01 -3.86 -14.45
CA LYS A 343 -11.73 -4.51 -14.73
C LYS A 343 -10.62 -3.49 -14.53
N ASP A 344 -9.70 -3.83 -13.65
CA ASP A 344 -8.58 -2.97 -13.28
C ASP A 344 -7.31 -3.80 -13.46
N GLY A 345 -6.70 -3.71 -14.64
CA GLY A 345 -5.47 -4.44 -14.93
C GLY A 345 -4.33 -4.05 -13.99
N VAL A 346 -3.38 -4.96 -13.83
CA VAL A 346 -2.32 -4.84 -12.82
C VAL A 346 -0.94 -4.89 -13.44
N MET A 347 0.02 -4.25 -12.78
CA MET A 347 1.45 -4.35 -13.06
C MET A 347 2.19 -4.60 -11.74
N VAL A 348 3.24 -5.42 -11.79
CA VAL A 348 4.17 -5.57 -10.67
C VAL A 348 5.58 -5.27 -11.14
N TRP A 349 6.20 -4.26 -10.54
CA TRP A 349 7.59 -3.88 -10.81
C TRP A 349 8.53 -4.51 -9.80
N TYR A 350 9.74 -4.76 -10.25
CA TYR A 350 10.83 -5.27 -9.42
C TYR A 350 12.09 -4.44 -9.69
N THR A 351 12.62 -3.84 -8.62
CA THR A 351 13.78 -2.96 -8.65
C THR A 351 14.88 -3.54 -7.77
N ARG A 352 16.04 -3.84 -8.37
CA ARG A 352 17.20 -4.35 -7.62
C ARG A 352 18.48 -3.62 -7.98
N ARG A 353 19.49 -3.77 -7.12
CA ARG A 353 20.81 -3.20 -7.36
C ARG A 353 21.58 -4.06 -8.37
N LYS A 354 22.32 -3.44 -9.28
CA LYS A 354 23.25 -4.15 -10.17
C LYS A 354 24.51 -4.55 -9.42
N ALA A 355 24.94 -5.80 -9.59
CA ALA A 355 26.19 -6.31 -9.02
C ALA A 355 27.40 -5.46 -9.44
N ASP A 356 28.35 -5.28 -8.52
CA ASP A 356 29.66 -4.65 -8.76
C ASP A 356 29.65 -3.22 -9.34
N THR A 357 28.60 -2.43 -9.07
CA THR A 357 28.52 -1.03 -9.51
C THR A 357 28.90 -0.04 -8.40
N THR A 358 29.78 0.91 -8.74
CA THR A 358 30.16 2.06 -7.89
C THR A 358 30.19 3.34 -8.75
N PRO A 359 29.29 4.33 -8.53
CA PRO A 359 28.22 4.35 -7.53
C PRO A 359 27.16 3.25 -7.79
N ALA A 360 26.31 2.99 -6.80
CA ALA A 360 25.26 1.98 -6.92
C ALA A 360 24.34 2.30 -8.09
N GLU A 361 24.20 1.36 -9.03
CA GLU A 361 23.19 1.43 -10.08
C GLU A 361 22.02 0.51 -9.77
N TRP A 362 20.82 0.92 -10.17
CA TRP A 362 19.59 0.18 -10.01
C TRP A 362 19.04 -0.25 -11.37
N GLU A 363 18.41 -1.41 -11.41
CA GLU A 363 17.62 -1.86 -12.54
C GLU A 363 16.18 -2.08 -12.10
N THR A 364 15.23 -1.60 -12.90
CA THR A 364 13.80 -1.78 -12.70
C THR A 364 13.24 -2.52 -13.90
N ARG A 365 12.51 -3.61 -13.65
CA ARG A 365 11.84 -4.39 -14.69
C ARG A 365 10.40 -4.73 -14.30
N LEU A 366 9.56 -4.94 -15.32
CA LEU A 366 8.23 -5.51 -15.12
C LEU A 366 8.37 -6.99 -14.79
N LEU A 367 7.81 -7.42 -13.66
CA LEU A 367 7.85 -8.79 -13.18
C LEU A 367 6.57 -9.56 -13.55
N PHE A 368 5.42 -8.89 -13.46
CA PHE A 368 4.11 -9.48 -13.74
C PHE A 368 3.12 -8.44 -14.28
N GLU A 369 2.19 -8.88 -15.13
CA GLU A 369 1.12 -8.07 -15.69
C GLU A 369 -0.14 -8.92 -15.92
N ASP A 370 -1.31 -8.37 -15.58
CA ASP A 370 -2.63 -8.97 -15.83
C ASP A 370 -3.60 -7.91 -16.37
N ASP A 371 -4.57 -8.32 -17.18
CA ASP A 371 -5.60 -7.42 -17.75
C ASP A 371 -6.72 -7.09 -16.75
N GLY A 372 -6.72 -7.69 -15.56
CA GLY A 372 -7.77 -7.54 -14.56
C GLY A 372 -8.70 -8.76 -14.48
N SER A 373 -8.44 -9.83 -15.25
CA SER A 373 -9.28 -11.03 -15.29
C SER A 373 -8.96 -12.05 -14.21
N ARG A 374 -7.70 -12.10 -13.73
CA ARG A 374 -7.27 -13.05 -12.68
C ARG A 374 -7.02 -12.37 -11.34
N ILE A 375 -6.62 -11.11 -11.38
CA ILE A 375 -6.41 -10.24 -10.22
C ILE A 375 -6.76 -8.82 -10.65
N ARG A 376 -7.41 -8.04 -9.78
CA ARG A 376 -7.75 -6.65 -10.06
C ARG A 376 -6.96 -5.70 -9.18
N SER A 377 -6.74 -4.50 -9.67
CA SER A 377 -6.37 -3.35 -8.85
C SER A 377 -5.18 -3.60 -7.91
N ALA A 378 -4.05 -4.08 -8.43
CA ALA A 378 -2.94 -4.47 -7.57
C ALA A 378 -2.48 -3.29 -6.70
N SER A 379 -2.50 -3.53 -5.38
CA SER A 379 -2.19 -2.55 -4.35
C SER A 379 -1.05 -2.99 -3.44
N ALA A 380 -0.77 -4.28 -3.37
CA ALA A 380 0.50 -4.76 -2.83
C ALA A 380 0.98 -6.00 -3.59
N ALA A 381 2.29 -6.19 -3.61
CA ALA A 381 2.91 -7.37 -4.14
C ALA A 381 4.20 -7.67 -3.38
N LEU A 382 4.47 -8.95 -3.12
CA LEU A 382 5.70 -9.37 -2.47
C LEU A 382 6.19 -10.71 -2.98
N LEU A 383 7.45 -11.01 -2.71
CA LEU A 383 8.10 -12.26 -3.10
C LEU A 383 8.43 -13.10 -1.85
N VAL A 384 8.16 -14.40 -1.93
CA VAL A 384 8.61 -15.38 -0.94
C VAL A 384 9.59 -16.33 -1.65
N PRO A 385 10.79 -16.58 -1.08
CA PRO A 385 11.81 -17.39 -1.75
C PRO A 385 11.34 -18.85 -1.96
N LEU A 386 11.66 -19.42 -3.12
CA LEU A 386 11.47 -20.84 -3.39
C LEU A 386 12.84 -21.56 -3.30
N PRO A 387 12.87 -22.87 -2.96
CA PRO A 387 14.12 -23.63 -2.94
C PRO A 387 14.82 -23.62 -4.30
N ASP A 388 16.12 -23.33 -4.31
CA ASP A 388 16.96 -23.43 -5.50
C ASP A 388 17.57 -24.83 -5.61
N GLU A 389 16.74 -25.81 -6.01
CA GLU A 389 17.14 -27.23 -6.05
C GLU A 389 18.25 -27.53 -7.09
N GLN A 390 18.54 -26.61 -8.03
CA GLN A 390 19.46 -26.87 -9.15
C GLN A 390 20.49 -25.75 -9.42
N GLN A 391 20.53 -24.65 -8.66
CA GLN A 391 21.50 -23.55 -8.76
C GLN A 391 21.64 -22.91 -10.15
N GLN A 392 20.56 -22.94 -10.95
CA GLN A 392 20.59 -22.44 -12.33
C GLN A 392 19.83 -21.12 -12.50
N GLN A 393 18.80 -20.89 -11.69
CA GLN A 393 17.98 -19.68 -11.77
C GLN A 393 17.22 -19.48 -10.45
N LYS A 394 17.44 -18.34 -9.79
CA LYS A 394 16.70 -17.96 -8.59
C LYS A 394 15.22 -17.79 -8.89
N LYS A 395 14.39 -18.34 -8.02
CA LYS A 395 12.93 -18.29 -8.12
C LYS A 395 12.32 -17.83 -6.82
N ALA A 396 11.19 -17.16 -6.95
CA ALA A 396 10.35 -16.81 -5.84
C ALA A 396 8.89 -16.99 -6.23
N ARG A 397 8.04 -17.14 -5.23
CA ARG A 397 6.60 -17.04 -5.38
C ARG A 397 6.19 -15.60 -5.20
N LEU A 398 5.67 -14.99 -6.25
CA LEU A 398 5.06 -13.68 -6.24
C LEU A 398 3.62 -13.78 -5.73
N PHE A 399 3.31 -13.02 -4.70
CA PHE A 399 1.96 -12.78 -4.21
C PHE A 399 1.51 -11.40 -4.69
N VAL A 400 0.27 -11.31 -5.17
CA VAL A 400 -0.34 -10.04 -5.59
C VAL A 400 -1.72 -9.93 -4.95
N THR A 401 -1.99 -8.78 -4.36
CA THR A 401 -3.29 -8.44 -3.77
C THR A 401 -3.82 -7.13 -4.33
N GLY A 402 -5.11 -6.83 -4.12
CA GLY A 402 -5.73 -5.62 -4.66
C GLY A 402 -6.90 -5.08 -3.84
N PHE A 403 -7.04 -3.75 -3.81
CA PHE A 403 -8.07 -3.05 -3.03
C PHE A 403 -9.51 -3.39 -3.41
N VAL A 404 -9.80 -3.91 -4.62
CA VAL A 404 -11.13 -4.39 -5.04
C VAL A 404 -11.07 -5.78 -5.70
N SER A 405 -10.05 -6.58 -5.37
CA SER A 405 -9.91 -7.95 -5.87
C SER A 405 -10.81 -8.94 -5.15
N GLU A 406 -11.39 -9.91 -5.88
CA GLU A 406 -12.16 -11.00 -5.27
C GLU A 406 -11.27 -11.99 -4.47
N SER A 407 -10.01 -12.09 -4.87
CA SER A 407 -8.99 -12.89 -4.19
C SER A 407 -7.60 -12.37 -4.52
N MET A 408 -6.66 -12.55 -3.61
CA MET A 408 -5.23 -12.57 -3.89
C MET A 408 -4.85 -13.67 -4.87
N ILE A 409 -3.70 -13.53 -5.51
CA ILE A 409 -3.09 -14.58 -6.34
C ILE A 409 -1.65 -14.87 -5.92
N ALA A 410 -1.18 -16.06 -6.26
CA ALA A 410 0.21 -16.46 -6.21
C ALA A 410 0.67 -17.00 -7.57
N VAL A 411 1.90 -16.67 -7.97
CA VAL A 411 2.53 -17.15 -9.21
C VAL A 411 4.04 -17.27 -9.01
N ASP A 412 4.62 -18.37 -9.47
CA ASP A 412 6.08 -18.54 -9.38
C ASP A 412 6.75 -17.72 -10.50
N VAL A 413 7.85 -17.04 -10.18
CA VAL A 413 8.59 -16.15 -11.08
C VAL A 413 10.10 -16.39 -10.97
N ALA A 414 10.85 -16.11 -12.04
CA ALA A 414 12.31 -16.02 -11.95
C ALA A 414 12.76 -14.60 -11.64
N LEU A 415 13.86 -14.50 -10.88
CA LEU A 415 14.41 -13.25 -10.38
C LEU A 415 15.64 -12.78 -11.16
#